data_AF-F8DIX4-F1
#
_entry.id   AF-F8DIX4-F1
#
_cell.length_a   1.000
_cell.length_b   1.000
_cell.length_c   1.000
_cell.angle_alpha   90.00
_cell.angle_beta   90.00
_cell.angle_gamma   90.00
#
_symmetry.space_group_name_H-M   'P 1'
#
loop_
_entity.id
_entity.type
_entity.pdbx_description
1 polymer ?
#
loop_
_entity_poly.entity_id
_entity_poly.type
_entity_poly.pdbx_seq_one_letter_code
_entity_poly.pdbx_strand_id
1 'polypeptide(L)'
;MKNIIITATAESVEQAQALIDAGVDRIYVGEKDYGLRLPQTLSYDEINRIAQLVHATGKELTVAVNALMHQSMMDSIKPFLDFLKEIQADYITVGDAGVFYVLKRDGYPFKTIYDASTMVTSSRQINFWGKQAGASEAVLAREIPSAELFVMAENLQIPAEVLVYGASIIHHSKRPLLQNYYNFIKTEDSVTKDRDLFLAEPGDPNSHYSVYEDKHGTHIFSNNDLNMMTKLSELVEHGFDHWKLDGVYCPGENFVKITEYFVKARDLIQKGTFTQDQAYLFDEEIRKLHPANRGLDTGFYDYEPDRVK
;
A
#
# COMPACT_ATOMS: atom_id res chain seq x y z
N MET A 1 -6.29 -16.90 -18.35
CA MET A 1 -5.51 -15.89 -17.60
C MET A 1 -5.73 -16.13 -16.12
N LYS A 2 -4.72 -15.89 -15.27
CA LYS A 2 -4.92 -15.86 -13.82
C LYS A 2 -5.89 -14.73 -13.46
N ASN A 3 -6.60 -14.88 -12.34
CA ASN A 3 -7.51 -13.84 -11.88
C ASN A 3 -6.69 -12.67 -11.36
N ILE A 4 -6.96 -11.45 -11.82
CA ILE A 4 -6.31 -10.24 -11.32
C ILE A 4 -7.02 -9.83 -10.04
N ILE A 5 -6.27 -9.56 -8.99
CA ILE A 5 -6.78 -9.20 -7.66
C ILE A 5 -6.48 -7.73 -7.39
N ILE A 6 -7.52 -6.97 -7.06
CA ILE A 6 -7.39 -5.57 -6.66
C ILE A 6 -7.56 -5.45 -5.14
N THR A 7 -6.52 -4.95 -4.48
CA THR A 7 -6.54 -4.50 -3.09
C THR A 7 -6.62 -2.98 -3.06
N ALA A 8 -7.59 -2.39 -2.34
CA ALA A 8 -7.69 -0.94 -2.17
C ALA A 8 -7.76 -0.54 -0.70
N THR A 9 -7.03 0.51 -0.31
CA THR A 9 -7.12 1.08 1.04
C THR A 9 -8.44 1.81 1.26
N ALA A 10 -9.03 1.70 2.45
CA ALA A 10 -10.22 2.48 2.81
C ALA A 10 -9.96 3.39 4.02
N GLU A 11 -10.57 4.57 4.01
CA GLU A 11 -10.45 5.58 5.08
C GLU A 11 -11.70 5.68 5.97
N SER A 12 -12.80 5.02 5.58
CA SER A 12 -14.04 4.94 6.35
C SER A 12 -14.86 3.71 5.98
N VAL A 13 -15.90 3.41 6.77
CA VAL A 13 -16.86 2.34 6.48
C VAL A 13 -17.62 2.62 5.17
N GLU A 14 -17.97 3.88 4.94
CA GLU A 14 -18.70 4.32 3.76
C GLU A 14 -17.84 4.21 2.49
N GLN A 15 -16.56 4.58 2.57
CA GLN A 15 -15.64 4.42 1.44
C GLN A 15 -15.35 2.94 1.16
N ALA A 16 -15.22 2.11 2.21
CA ALA A 16 -15.08 0.66 2.05
C ALA A 16 -16.28 0.06 1.30
N GLN A 17 -17.51 0.45 1.63
CA GLN A 17 -18.70 0.02 0.88
C GLN A 17 -18.65 0.46 -0.59
N ALA A 18 -18.29 1.72 -0.85
CA ALA A 18 -18.19 2.23 -2.22
C ALA A 18 -17.12 1.50 -3.05
N LEU A 19 -15.98 1.14 -2.43
CA LEU A 19 -14.92 0.35 -3.08
C LEU A 19 -15.38 -1.09 -3.35
N ILE A 20 -16.13 -1.70 -2.43
CA ILE A 20 -16.77 -3.01 -2.62
C ILE A 20 -17.72 -2.96 -3.83
N ASP A 21 -18.59 -1.96 -3.88
CA ASP A 21 -19.56 -1.76 -4.97
C ASP A 21 -18.87 -1.47 -6.32
N ALA A 22 -17.73 -0.78 -6.28
CA ALA A 22 -16.89 -0.53 -7.45
C ALA A 22 -16.20 -1.80 -7.99
N GLY A 23 -16.19 -2.90 -7.24
CA GLY A 23 -15.67 -4.19 -7.68
C GLY A 23 -14.26 -4.53 -7.19
N VAL A 24 -13.75 -3.85 -6.16
CA VAL A 24 -12.49 -4.20 -5.46
C VAL A 24 -12.58 -5.59 -4.85
N ASP A 25 -11.50 -6.38 -4.89
CA ASP A 25 -11.50 -7.75 -4.37
C ASP A 25 -11.14 -7.82 -2.88
N ARG A 26 -10.22 -6.94 -2.44
CA ARG A 26 -9.74 -6.88 -1.06
C ARG A 26 -9.76 -5.46 -0.49
N ILE A 27 -10.38 -5.28 0.66
CA ILE A 27 -10.34 -4.00 1.38
C ILE A 27 -9.17 -4.01 2.36
N TYR A 28 -8.33 -2.97 2.29
CA TYR A 28 -7.19 -2.79 3.17
C TYR A 28 -7.47 -1.68 4.19
N VAL A 29 -7.40 -2.02 5.47
CA VAL A 29 -7.59 -1.07 6.57
C VAL A 29 -6.61 -1.34 7.70
N GLY A 30 -6.59 -0.48 8.71
CA GLY A 30 -5.82 -0.72 9.90
C GLY A 30 -6.17 0.25 11.00
N GLU A 31 -5.55 0.04 12.14
CA GLU A 31 -5.67 0.92 13.29
C GLU A 31 -4.32 1.58 13.60
N LYS A 32 -4.36 2.53 14.52
CA LYS A 32 -3.26 3.46 14.78
C LYS A 32 -2.01 2.81 15.37
N ASP A 33 -2.10 1.69 16.07
CA ASP A 33 -1.02 1.14 16.87
C ASP A 33 -0.11 0.17 16.10
N TYR A 34 -0.64 -0.53 15.10
CA TYR A 34 0.03 -1.61 14.37
C TYR A 34 0.02 -1.42 12.84
N GLY A 35 -0.77 -0.47 12.32
CA GLY A 35 -0.77 -0.11 10.90
C GLY A 35 0.11 1.10 10.59
N LEU A 36 0.86 1.03 9.48
CA LEU A 36 1.59 2.18 8.94
C LEU A 36 0.85 2.79 7.76
N ARG A 37 0.91 4.13 7.68
CA ARG A 37 0.58 4.92 6.48
C ARG A 37 -0.80 4.58 5.95
N LEU A 38 -1.77 4.58 6.85
CA LEU A 38 -3.17 4.41 6.51
C LEU A 38 -3.71 5.75 5.99
N PRO A 39 -4.63 5.77 5.01
CA PRO A 39 -5.33 7.00 4.65
C PRO A 39 -6.00 7.65 5.85
N GLN A 40 -6.59 6.80 6.69
CA GLN A 40 -7.11 7.12 8.01
C GLN A 40 -6.98 5.90 8.94
N THR A 41 -6.68 6.13 10.21
CA THR A 41 -6.70 5.06 11.23
C THR A 41 -8.13 4.81 11.68
N LEU A 42 -8.56 3.55 11.70
CA LEU A 42 -9.92 3.16 12.08
C LEU A 42 -9.97 2.58 13.50
N SER A 43 -11.13 2.74 14.15
CA SER A 43 -11.44 2.06 15.41
C SER A 43 -11.77 0.58 15.19
N TYR A 44 -11.76 -0.22 16.27
CA TYR A 44 -12.09 -1.64 16.20
C TYR A 44 -13.55 -1.84 15.75
N ASP A 45 -14.46 -0.97 16.18
CA ASP A 45 -15.87 -1.00 15.76
C ASP A 45 -16.02 -0.75 14.26
N GLU A 46 -15.28 0.20 13.70
CA GLU A 46 -15.28 0.48 12.26
C GLU A 46 -14.68 -0.68 11.46
N ILE A 47 -13.55 -1.24 11.90
CA ILE A 47 -12.92 -2.41 11.26
C ILE A 47 -13.86 -3.62 11.28
N ASN A 48 -14.55 -3.87 12.41
CA ASN A 48 -15.53 -4.96 12.52
C ASN A 48 -16.73 -4.74 11.57
N ARG A 49 -17.25 -3.51 11.47
CA ARG A 49 -18.31 -3.18 10.50
C ARG A 49 -17.85 -3.43 9.06
N ILE A 50 -16.62 -3.04 8.73
CA ILE A 50 -16.04 -3.28 7.39
C ILE A 50 -15.89 -4.78 7.13
N ALA A 51 -15.43 -5.58 8.10
CA ALA A 51 -15.36 -7.03 7.97
C ALA A 51 -16.71 -7.63 7.58
N GLN A 52 -17.78 -7.22 8.27
CA GLN A 52 -19.14 -7.68 7.98
C GLN A 52 -19.59 -7.33 6.55
N LEU A 53 -19.30 -6.10 6.07
CA LEU A 53 -19.64 -5.67 4.71
C LEU A 53 -18.87 -6.46 3.65
N VAL A 54 -17.56 -6.63 3.87
CA VAL A 54 -16.67 -7.37 2.98
C VAL A 54 -17.11 -8.82 2.85
N HIS A 55 -17.33 -9.52 3.97
CA HIS A 55 -17.71 -10.93 3.96
C HIS A 55 -19.14 -11.16 3.46
N ALA A 56 -20.07 -10.21 3.67
CA ALA A 56 -21.42 -10.28 3.09
C ALA A 56 -21.42 -10.31 1.55
N THR A 57 -20.34 -9.84 0.91
CA THR A 57 -20.19 -9.83 -0.54
C THR A 57 -19.19 -10.88 -1.06
N GLY A 58 -18.65 -11.73 -0.18
CA GLY A 58 -17.67 -12.75 -0.52
C GLY A 58 -16.29 -12.19 -0.90
N LYS A 59 -16.01 -10.93 -0.54
CA LYS A 59 -14.71 -10.28 -0.69
C LYS A 59 -13.83 -10.56 0.52
N GLU A 60 -12.55 -10.19 0.46
CA GLU A 60 -11.59 -10.47 1.53
C GLU A 60 -11.15 -9.18 2.24
N LEU A 61 -10.84 -9.29 3.55
CA LEU A 61 -10.35 -8.20 4.38
C LEU A 61 -8.85 -8.36 4.65
N THR A 62 -8.08 -7.30 4.37
CA THR A 62 -6.68 -7.18 4.75
C THR A 62 -6.52 -6.14 5.86
N VAL A 63 -5.90 -6.52 6.98
CA VAL A 63 -5.63 -5.59 8.09
C VAL A 63 -4.14 -5.33 8.28
N ALA A 64 -3.76 -4.06 8.42
CA ALA A 64 -2.38 -3.65 8.58
C ALA A 64 -1.79 -4.05 9.95
N VAL A 65 -0.68 -4.81 9.93
CA VAL A 65 0.15 -5.16 11.10
C VAL A 65 1.64 -4.96 10.74
N ASN A 66 1.92 -3.95 9.92
CA ASN A 66 3.22 -3.69 9.30
C ASN A 66 4.05 -2.61 10.04
N ALA A 67 3.61 -2.17 11.22
CA ALA A 67 4.39 -1.28 12.08
C ALA A 67 5.78 -1.80 12.43
N LEU A 68 6.71 -0.87 12.65
CA LEU A 68 7.98 -1.16 13.30
C LEU A 68 7.72 -1.49 14.77
N MET A 69 7.85 -2.77 15.11
CA MET A 69 7.44 -3.30 16.41
C MET A 69 8.51 -3.07 17.47
N HIS A 70 8.19 -2.28 18.49
CA HIS A 70 8.99 -2.19 19.70
C HIS A 70 8.51 -3.20 20.75
N GLN A 71 9.35 -3.50 21.75
CA GLN A 71 9.07 -4.50 22.78
C GLN A 71 7.67 -4.36 23.39
N SER A 72 7.29 -3.15 23.84
CA SER A 72 5.97 -2.92 24.45
C SER A 72 4.80 -3.18 23.49
N MET A 73 4.99 -2.92 22.19
CA MET A 73 3.98 -3.19 21.16
C MET A 73 3.85 -4.70 20.92
N MET A 74 4.97 -5.43 20.92
CA MET A 74 4.95 -6.89 20.84
C MET A 74 4.29 -7.52 22.07
N ASP A 75 4.55 -6.97 23.26
CA ASP A 75 3.92 -7.43 24.50
C ASP A 75 2.39 -7.22 24.47
N SER A 76 1.91 -6.17 23.76
CA SER A 76 0.49 -5.82 23.63
C SER A 76 -0.20 -6.29 22.35
N ILE A 77 0.49 -7.02 21.45
CA ILE A 77 -0.07 -7.36 20.13
C ILE A 77 -1.18 -8.41 20.21
N LYS A 78 -1.12 -9.31 21.20
CA LYS A 78 -2.00 -10.48 21.27
C LYS A 78 -3.50 -10.10 21.30
N PRO A 79 -3.96 -9.15 22.15
CA PRO A 79 -5.34 -8.68 22.10
C PRO A 79 -5.81 -8.22 20.71
N PHE A 80 -4.93 -7.56 19.95
CA PHE A 80 -5.27 -7.13 18.60
C PHE A 80 -5.39 -8.32 17.65
N LEU A 81 -4.46 -9.28 17.68
CA LEU A 81 -4.54 -10.48 16.85
C LEU A 81 -5.75 -11.36 17.21
N ASP A 82 -6.13 -11.44 18.49
CA ASP A 82 -7.34 -12.11 18.96
C ASP A 82 -8.59 -11.43 18.37
N PHE A 83 -8.64 -10.09 18.36
CA PHE A 83 -9.70 -9.32 17.69
C PHE A 83 -9.73 -9.58 16.18
N LEU A 84 -8.59 -9.57 15.49
CA LEU A 84 -8.54 -9.85 14.05
C LEU A 84 -9.04 -11.26 13.71
N LYS A 85 -8.78 -12.23 14.59
CA LYS A 85 -9.32 -13.58 14.49
C LYS A 85 -10.85 -13.62 14.70
N GLU A 86 -11.37 -12.85 15.65
CA GLU A 86 -12.81 -12.76 15.94
C GLU A 86 -13.59 -12.21 14.75
N ILE A 87 -13.11 -11.14 14.12
CA ILE A 87 -13.73 -10.56 12.92
C ILE A 87 -13.40 -11.32 11.64
N GLN A 88 -12.69 -12.45 11.75
CA GLN A 88 -12.29 -13.31 10.64
C GLN A 88 -11.52 -12.57 9.53
N ALA A 89 -10.58 -11.70 9.89
CA ALA A 89 -9.68 -11.07 8.91
C ALA A 89 -9.00 -12.13 8.04
N ASP A 90 -8.99 -11.94 6.72
CA ASP A 90 -8.49 -12.93 5.77
C ASP A 90 -6.96 -12.85 5.63
N TYR A 91 -6.44 -11.62 5.56
CA TYR A 91 -5.02 -11.34 5.46
C TYR A 91 -4.59 -10.30 6.49
N ILE A 92 -3.31 -10.35 6.86
CA ILE A 92 -2.62 -9.22 7.47
C ILE A 92 -1.33 -8.90 6.72
N THR A 93 -0.96 -7.61 6.64
CA THR A 93 0.39 -7.23 6.21
C THR A 93 1.34 -7.24 7.38
N VAL A 94 2.53 -7.83 7.19
CA VAL A 94 3.52 -8.01 8.26
C VAL A 94 4.91 -7.65 7.74
N GLY A 95 5.57 -6.71 8.40
CA GLY A 95 6.96 -6.34 8.12
C GLY A 95 7.97 -6.92 9.12
N ASP A 96 7.53 -7.18 10.36
CA ASP A 96 8.39 -7.56 11.48
C ASP A 96 8.48 -9.08 11.68
N ALA A 97 9.70 -9.59 11.86
CA ALA A 97 9.97 -11.02 12.06
C ALA A 97 9.33 -11.59 13.34
N GLY A 98 9.25 -10.79 14.40
CA GLY A 98 8.65 -11.16 15.68
C GLY A 98 7.15 -11.40 15.57
N VAL A 99 6.46 -10.67 14.70
CA VAL A 99 5.04 -10.90 14.42
C VAL A 99 4.88 -12.27 13.77
N PHE A 100 5.62 -12.59 12.69
CA PHE A 100 5.59 -13.93 12.07
C PHE A 100 5.84 -15.06 13.09
N TYR A 101 6.78 -14.86 14.02
CA TYR A 101 7.04 -15.82 15.08
C TYR A 101 5.82 -16.01 16.00
N VAL A 102 5.18 -14.94 16.47
CA VAL A 102 3.97 -14.99 17.31
C VAL A 102 2.83 -15.69 16.58
N LEU A 103 2.61 -15.37 15.30
CA LEU A 103 1.56 -15.99 14.49
C LEU A 103 1.69 -17.51 14.42
N LYS A 104 2.91 -17.98 14.13
CA LYS A 104 3.22 -19.40 14.03
C LYS A 104 3.16 -20.12 15.38
N ARG A 105 3.69 -19.49 16.44
CA ARG A 105 3.70 -20.04 17.80
C ARG A 105 2.28 -20.24 18.33
N ASP A 106 1.41 -19.25 18.11
CA ASP A 106 0.08 -19.20 18.70
C ASP A 106 -1.02 -19.74 17.77
N GLY A 107 -0.69 -20.02 16.50
CA GLY A 107 -1.59 -20.71 15.56
C GLY A 107 -2.74 -19.85 15.06
N TYR A 108 -2.47 -18.59 14.67
CA TYR A 108 -3.48 -17.72 14.07
C TYR A 108 -3.83 -18.14 12.63
N PRO A 109 -5.11 -18.01 12.20
CA PRO A 109 -5.60 -18.64 10.97
C PRO A 109 -5.47 -17.77 9.71
N PHE A 110 -5.15 -16.48 9.84
CA PHE A 110 -5.13 -15.55 8.71
C PHE A 110 -3.86 -15.72 7.86
N LYS A 111 -4.00 -15.41 6.56
CA LYS A 111 -2.87 -15.35 5.63
C LYS A 111 -2.01 -14.14 5.93
N THR A 112 -0.74 -14.19 5.54
CA THR A 112 0.20 -13.08 5.76
C THR A 112 0.77 -12.58 4.45
N ILE A 113 0.82 -11.26 4.29
CA ILE A 113 1.46 -10.58 3.18
C ILE A 113 2.74 -9.93 3.73
N TYR A 114 3.91 -10.33 3.24
CA TYR A 114 5.16 -9.74 3.66
C TYR A 114 5.30 -8.30 3.13
N ASP A 115 5.27 -7.32 4.02
CA ASP A 115 5.36 -5.89 3.70
C ASP A 115 6.42 -5.21 4.57
N ALA A 116 7.66 -5.18 4.08
CA ALA A 116 8.75 -4.42 4.69
C ALA A 116 9.03 -3.09 3.95
N SER A 117 8.00 -2.54 3.30
CA SER A 117 8.07 -1.23 2.62
C SER A 117 9.18 -1.15 1.55
N THR A 118 10.20 -0.32 1.75
CA THR A 118 11.29 -0.08 0.80
C THR A 118 12.27 -1.24 0.68
N MET A 119 12.17 -2.25 1.55
CA MET A 119 13.16 -3.33 1.64
C MET A 119 12.83 -4.56 0.76
N VAL A 120 11.65 -4.62 0.12
CA VAL A 120 11.20 -5.81 -0.62
C VAL A 120 11.60 -5.71 -2.09
N THR A 121 12.91 -5.86 -2.37
CA THR A 121 13.51 -5.61 -3.69
C THR A 121 14.09 -6.86 -4.37
N SER A 122 13.94 -8.05 -3.80
CA SER A 122 14.50 -9.29 -4.37
C SER A 122 13.60 -10.51 -4.17
N SER A 123 13.47 -11.32 -5.22
CA SER A 123 12.79 -12.62 -5.17
C SER A 123 13.35 -13.54 -4.08
N ARG A 124 14.65 -13.48 -3.78
CA ARG A 124 15.26 -14.32 -2.73
C ARG A 124 14.71 -14.01 -1.34
N GLN A 125 14.52 -12.73 -1.03
CA GLN A 125 13.94 -12.30 0.25
C GLN A 125 12.47 -12.68 0.34
N ILE A 126 11.70 -12.44 -0.73
CA ILE A 126 10.29 -12.82 -0.82
C ILE A 126 10.13 -14.34 -0.60
N ASN A 127 10.92 -15.14 -1.32
CA ASN A 127 10.91 -16.59 -1.21
C ASN A 127 11.37 -17.10 0.16
N PHE A 128 12.27 -16.39 0.84
CA PHE A 128 12.65 -16.70 2.22
C PHE A 128 11.44 -16.59 3.16
N TRP A 129 10.71 -15.47 3.10
CA TRP A 129 9.51 -15.26 3.93
C TRP A 129 8.38 -16.22 3.58
N GLY A 130 8.18 -16.51 2.29
CA GLY A 130 7.24 -17.53 1.83
C GLY A 130 7.55 -18.92 2.41
N LYS A 131 8.80 -19.39 2.29
CA LYS A 131 9.19 -20.74 2.75
C LYS A 131 9.31 -20.87 4.25
N GLN A 132 9.92 -19.90 4.93
CA GLN A 132 10.32 -20.02 6.33
C GLN A 132 9.21 -19.58 7.28
N ALA A 133 8.52 -18.50 6.93
CA ALA A 133 7.50 -17.88 7.76
C ALA A 133 6.07 -18.20 7.29
N GLY A 134 5.89 -18.70 6.08
CA GLY A 134 4.57 -19.02 5.53
C GLY A 134 3.84 -17.80 4.95
N ALA A 135 4.58 -16.76 4.55
CA ALA A 135 3.99 -15.63 3.83
C ALA A 135 3.28 -16.13 2.57
N SER A 136 2.02 -15.74 2.41
CA SER A 136 1.19 -16.11 1.27
C SER A 136 1.47 -15.23 0.06
N GLU A 137 1.86 -13.97 0.29
CA GLU A 137 2.17 -12.96 -0.72
C GLU A 137 3.25 -12.01 -0.18
N ALA A 138 3.76 -11.11 -1.03
CA ALA A 138 4.62 -10.01 -0.61
C ALA A 138 4.30 -8.70 -1.34
N VAL A 139 4.49 -7.56 -0.70
CA VAL A 139 4.33 -6.24 -1.33
C VAL A 139 5.70 -5.75 -1.81
N LEU A 140 5.87 -5.49 -3.11
CA LEU A 140 7.16 -5.06 -3.67
C LEU A 140 7.50 -3.61 -3.33
N ALA A 141 8.79 -3.31 -3.15
CA ALA A 141 9.24 -1.92 -3.11
C ALA A 141 8.95 -1.20 -4.44
N ARG A 142 8.82 0.14 -4.38
CA ARG A 142 8.38 0.98 -5.51
C ARG A 142 9.56 1.52 -6.34
N GLU A 143 10.78 1.25 -5.87
CA GLU A 143 12.04 1.68 -6.48
C GLU A 143 12.69 0.53 -7.25
N ILE A 144 11.89 -0.22 -8.03
CA ILE A 144 12.36 -1.34 -8.84
C ILE A 144 11.99 -1.08 -10.30
N PRO A 145 12.98 -0.91 -11.20
CA PRO A 145 12.74 -0.83 -12.64
C PRO A 145 12.00 -2.04 -13.21
N SER A 146 11.21 -1.82 -14.25
CA SER A 146 10.49 -2.88 -14.98
C SER A 146 11.41 -4.02 -15.44
N ALA A 147 12.57 -3.70 -15.98
CA ALA A 147 13.58 -4.68 -16.40
C ALA A 147 14.01 -5.62 -15.25
N GLU A 148 14.11 -5.11 -14.02
CA GLU A 148 14.42 -5.93 -12.84
C GLU A 148 13.20 -6.67 -12.31
N LEU A 149 12.02 -6.03 -12.31
CA LEU A 149 10.76 -6.64 -11.93
C LEU A 149 10.49 -7.91 -12.76
N PHE A 150 10.67 -7.85 -14.08
CA PHE A 150 10.37 -8.99 -14.95
C PHE A 150 11.33 -10.16 -14.75
N VAL A 151 12.61 -9.88 -14.51
CA VAL A 151 13.59 -10.92 -14.12
C VAL A 151 13.24 -11.50 -12.74
N MET A 152 12.74 -10.68 -11.82
CA MET A 152 12.30 -11.13 -10.51
C MET A 152 11.13 -12.11 -10.62
N ALA A 153 10.16 -11.81 -11.50
CA ALA A 153 8.94 -12.59 -11.69
C ALA A 153 9.22 -14.07 -12.01
N GLU A 154 10.25 -14.34 -12.81
CA GLU A 154 10.67 -15.72 -13.15
C GLU A 154 11.08 -16.56 -11.93
N ASN A 155 11.44 -15.91 -10.83
CA ASN A 155 11.98 -16.53 -9.62
C ASN A 155 11.01 -16.53 -8.43
N LEU A 156 9.88 -15.82 -8.53
CA LEU A 156 8.90 -15.71 -7.44
C LEU A 156 8.18 -17.04 -7.21
N GLN A 157 8.07 -17.43 -5.94
CA GLN A 157 7.37 -18.65 -5.52
C GLN A 157 6.02 -18.38 -4.84
N ILE A 158 5.79 -17.13 -4.46
CA ILE A 158 4.52 -16.60 -3.95
C ILE A 158 4.18 -15.34 -4.75
N PRO A 159 2.89 -14.97 -4.88
CA PRO A 159 2.50 -13.75 -5.59
C PRO A 159 3.14 -12.50 -4.99
N ALA A 160 3.39 -11.52 -5.86
CA ALA A 160 3.90 -10.22 -5.49
C ALA A 160 2.87 -9.14 -5.83
N GLU A 161 2.45 -8.39 -4.82
CA GLU A 161 1.55 -7.25 -4.92
C GLU A 161 2.35 -6.00 -5.33
N VAL A 162 1.88 -5.34 -6.39
CA VAL A 162 2.49 -4.13 -6.97
C VAL A 162 1.58 -2.93 -6.71
N LEU A 163 2.16 -1.80 -6.30
CA LEU A 163 1.40 -0.55 -6.21
C LEU A 163 1.15 -0.01 -7.61
N VAL A 164 -0.12 -0.01 -8.03
CA VAL A 164 -0.52 0.50 -9.35
C VAL A 164 -1.08 1.91 -9.29
N TYR A 165 -1.49 2.37 -8.10
CA TYR A 165 -1.88 3.75 -7.85
C TYR A 165 -1.55 4.17 -6.41
N GLY A 166 -1.03 5.39 -6.24
CA GLY A 166 -0.86 6.02 -4.92
C GLY A 166 0.58 6.37 -4.57
N ALA A 167 0.77 6.89 -3.35
CA ALA A 167 2.03 7.47 -2.94
C ALA A 167 3.11 6.43 -2.63
N SER A 168 4.36 6.72 -3.02
CA SER A 168 5.51 5.88 -2.68
C SER A 168 6.23 6.42 -1.45
N ILE A 169 6.35 5.60 -0.42
CA ILE A 169 7.21 5.90 0.73
C ILE A 169 8.67 5.72 0.33
N ILE A 170 9.51 6.71 0.66
CA ILE A 170 10.95 6.66 0.42
C ILE A 170 11.76 6.65 1.72
N HIS A 171 11.18 7.10 2.83
CA HIS A 171 11.88 7.11 4.12
C HIS A 171 10.94 7.00 5.31
N HIS A 172 11.39 6.29 6.35
CA HIS A 172 10.73 6.22 7.64
C HIS A 172 11.76 6.31 8.77
N SER A 173 11.53 7.23 9.70
CA SER A 173 12.34 7.41 10.91
C SER A 173 11.46 7.44 12.14
N LYS A 174 11.82 6.72 13.21
CA LYS A 174 11.16 6.83 14.52
C LYS A 174 11.50 8.12 15.28
N ARG A 175 12.45 8.91 14.79
CA ARG A 175 12.79 10.23 15.37
C ARG A 175 11.77 11.27 14.90
N PRO A 176 11.34 12.19 15.76
CA PRO A 176 10.39 13.24 15.39
C PRO A 176 11.11 14.42 14.72
N LEU A 177 11.49 14.26 13.45
CA LEU A 177 12.27 15.25 12.70
C LEU A 177 11.59 16.63 12.60
N LEU A 178 10.28 16.68 12.37
CA LEU A 178 9.50 17.91 12.26
C LEU A 178 9.41 18.64 13.61
N GLN A 179 9.09 17.94 14.71
CA GLN A 179 9.09 18.56 16.04
C GLN A 179 10.49 19.02 16.43
N ASN A 180 11.54 18.24 16.13
CA ASN A 180 12.91 18.67 16.40
C ASN A 180 13.23 19.99 15.66
N TYR A 181 12.77 20.13 14.42
CA TYR A 181 12.90 21.36 13.65
C TYR A 181 12.10 22.52 14.28
N TYR A 182 10.81 22.32 14.59
CA TYR A 182 9.96 23.32 15.22
C TYR A 182 10.49 23.79 16.58
N ASN A 183 10.97 22.85 17.40
CA ASN A 183 11.64 23.13 18.67
C ASN A 183 12.90 23.98 18.48
N PHE A 184 13.71 23.68 17.45
CA PHE A 184 14.94 24.44 17.16
C PHE A 184 14.65 25.89 16.76
N ILE A 185 13.63 26.12 15.91
CA ILE A 185 13.23 27.47 15.51
C ILE A 185 12.32 28.17 16.54
N LYS A 186 11.94 27.48 17.61
CA LYS A 186 11.09 27.96 18.71
C LYS A 186 9.67 28.33 18.26
N THR A 187 9.08 27.48 17.44
CA THR A 187 7.70 27.61 16.94
C THR A 187 6.93 26.33 17.26
N GLU A 188 5.60 26.43 17.39
CA GLU A 188 4.69 25.28 17.41
C GLU A 188 3.84 25.31 16.13
N ASP A 189 3.72 24.17 15.48
CA ASP A 189 2.84 23.96 14.32
C ASP A 189 2.41 22.48 14.31
N SER A 190 1.38 22.15 13.53
CA SER A 190 1.01 20.75 13.33
C SER A 190 2.09 20.03 12.52
N VAL A 191 2.26 18.76 12.81
CA VAL A 191 3.17 17.86 12.08
C VAL A 191 2.40 16.70 11.42
N THR A 192 1.08 16.67 11.62
CA THR A 192 0.23 15.60 11.10
C THR A 192 0.06 15.74 9.60
N LYS A 193 -0.42 14.66 8.96
CA LYS A 193 -0.65 14.61 7.50
C LYS A 193 -1.49 15.79 7.00
N ASP A 194 -2.50 16.22 7.76
CA ASP A 194 -3.41 17.33 7.38
C ASP A 194 -2.72 18.69 7.23
N ARG A 195 -1.50 18.83 7.76
CA ARG A 195 -0.71 20.06 7.62
C ARG A 195 -0.11 20.22 6.22
N ASP A 196 -0.02 19.14 5.45
CA ASP A 196 0.49 19.09 4.08
C ASP A 196 1.91 19.70 3.95
N LEU A 197 2.83 19.25 4.82
CA LEU A 197 4.23 19.67 4.79
C LEU A 197 5.01 18.92 3.72
N PHE A 198 6.04 19.58 3.19
CA PHE A 198 6.94 19.01 2.21
C PHE A 198 8.40 19.42 2.44
N LEU A 199 9.31 18.55 2.02
CA LEU A 199 10.74 18.83 1.93
C LEU A 199 11.09 19.14 0.47
N ALA A 200 11.98 20.11 0.30
CA ALA A 200 12.58 20.43 -1.00
C ALA A 200 14.08 20.09 -0.96
N GLU A 201 14.56 19.44 -2.00
CA GLU A 201 15.98 19.25 -2.27
C GLU A 201 16.65 20.60 -2.56
N PRO A 202 17.85 20.86 -2.01
CA PRO A 202 18.59 22.08 -2.32
C PRO A 202 18.90 22.26 -3.82
N GLY A 203 19.02 21.16 -4.56
CA GLY A 203 19.34 21.15 -6.00
C GLY A 203 18.14 21.19 -6.93
N ASP A 204 16.93 20.95 -6.43
CA ASP A 204 15.70 20.95 -7.23
C ASP A 204 14.59 21.72 -6.50
N PRO A 205 14.38 23.02 -6.84
CA PRO A 205 13.33 23.83 -6.25
C PRO A 205 11.90 23.33 -6.52
N ASN A 206 11.71 22.43 -7.49
CA ASN A 206 10.42 21.84 -7.82
C ASN A 206 10.15 20.52 -7.09
N SER A 207 11.14 20.01 -6.35
CA SER A 207 10.95 18.81 -5.53
C SER A 207 10.04 19.11 -4.33
N HIS A 208 9.10 18.20 -4.09
CA HIS A 208 8.06 18.35 -3.07
C HIS A 208 7.80 17.00 -2.39
N TYR A 209 8.72 16.58 -1.52
CA TYR A 209 8.59 15.33 -0.78
C TYR A 209 7.68 15.51 0.42
N SER A 210 6.45 15.01 0.35
CA SER A 210 5.51 15.14 1.47
C SER A 210 6.06 14.45 2.72
N VAL A 211 5.93 15.13 3.86
CA VAL A 211 6.43 14.67 5.15
C VAL A 211 5.38 14.89 6.23
N TYR A 212 5.19 13.89 7.08
CA TYR A 212 4.36 14.04 8.28
C TYR A 212 4.87 13.15 9.41
N GLU A 213 4.35 13.39 10.60
CA GLU A 213 4.57 12.55 11.76
C GLU A 213 3.27 11.99 12.34
N ASP A 214 3.39 10.78 12.85
CA ASP A 214 2.41 10.11 13.68
C ASP A 214 3.13 9.41 14.85
N LYS A 215 2.42 8.55 15.58
CA LYS A 215 3.02 7.77 16.68
C LYS A 215 4.10 6.76 16.21
N HIS A 216 4.22 6.53 14.91
CA HIS A 216 5.27 5.72 14.30
C HIS A 216 6.49 6.53 13.86
N GLY A 217 6.48 7.85 14.04
CA GLY A 217 7.59 8.75 13.73
C GLY A 217 7.35 9.54 12.45
N THR A 218 8.44 9.97 11.80
CA THR A 218 8.40 10.73 10.55
C THR A 218 8.34 9.81 9.33
N HIS A 219 7.41 10.10 8.42
CA HIS A 219 7.26 9.45 7.11
C HIS A 219 7.55 10.47 6.01
N ILE A 220 8.33 10.07 5.00
CA ILE A 220 8.63 10.91 3.83
C ILE A 220 8.27 10.15 2.56
N PHE A 221 7.45 10.76 1.73
CA PHE A 221 6.95 10.22 0.47
C PHE A 221 7.62 10.90 -0.71
N SER A 222 7.67 10.18 -1.83
CA SER A 222 8.11 10.70 -3.12
C SER A 222 7.31 11.93 -3.55
N ASN A 223 7.92 12.71 -4.44
CA ASN A 223 7.30 13.89 -5.04
C ASN A 223 5.98 13.53 -5.77
N ASN A 224 6.05 12.48 -6.58
CA ASN A 224 4.93 12.01 -7.40
C ASN A 224 4.36 10.71 -6.85
N ASP A 225 3.05 10.56 -6.99
CA ASP A 225 2.33 9.30 -6.80
C ASP A 225 2.41 8.46 -8.07
N LEU A 226 2.28 7.15 -7.90
CA LEU A 226 2.28 6.21 -9.03
C LEU A 226 0.92 6.21 -9.72
N ASN A 227 0.95 6.12 -11.05
CA ASN A 227 -0.17 5.66 -11.87
C ASN A 227 0.32 4.69 -12.95
N MET A 228 0.06 3.40 -12.76
CA MET A 228 0.48 2.33 -13.66
C MET A 228 -0.58 1.97 -14.72
N MET A 229 -1.63 2.79 -14.90
CA MET A 229 -2.72 2.50 -15.84
C MET A 229 -2.22 2.13 -17.25
N THR A 230 -1.22 2.86 -17.76
CA THR A 230 -0.63 2.63 -19.08
C THR A 230 0.34 1.43 -19.16
N LYS A 231 0.61 0.78 -18.01
CA LYS A 231 1.55 -0.33 -17.84
C LYS A 231 0.88 -1.64 -17.40
N LEU A 232 -0.44 -1.63 -17.16
CA LEU A 232 -1.17 -2.78 -16.60
C LEU A 232 -1.06 -4.04 -17.48
N SER A 233 -1.11 -3.91 -18.81
CA SER A 233 -0.98 -5.05 -19.72
C SER A 233 0.38 -5.73 -19.56
N GLU A 234 1.46 -4.94 -19.53
CA GLU A 234 2.83 -5.42 -19.38
C GLU A 234 3.04 -6.11 -18.02
N LEU A 235 2.51 -5.52 -16.94
CA LEU A 235 2.54 -6.14 -15.61
C LEU A 235 1.88 -7.54 -15.62
N VAL A 236 0.71 -7.67 -16.25
CA VAL A 236 -0.02 -8.95 -16.31
C VAL A 236 0.69 -9.98 -17.20
N GLU A 237 1.28 -9.55 -18.31
CA GLU A 237 2.08 -10.41 -19.18
C GLU A 237 3.26 -11.05 -18.43
N HIS A 238 3.83 -10.32 -17.47
CA HIS A 238 4.91 -10.79 -16.59
C HIS A 238 4.43 -11.40 -15.27
N GLY A 239 3.12 -11.62 -15.10
CA GLY A 239 2.57 -12.33 -13.95
C GLY A 239 2.38 -11.50 -12.68
N PHE A 240 2.40 -10.17 -12.79
CA PHE A 240 2.01 -9.25 -11.72
C PHE A 240 0.51 -8.95 -11.79
N ASP A 241 -0.27 -9.87 -11.25
CA ASP A 241 -1.74 -9.87 -11.23
C ASP A 241 -2.33 -9.47 -9.87
N HIS A 242 -1.51 -9.09 -8.88
CA HIS A 242 -1.95 -8.56 -7.59
C HIS A 242 -1.66 -7.06 -7.54
N TRP A 243 -2.71 -6.25 -7.56
CA TRP A 243 -2.62 -4.80 -7.68
C TRP A 243 -3.08 -4.11 -6.40
N LYS A 244 -2.24 -3.22 -5.86
CA LYS A 244 -2.58 -2.36 -4.73
C LYS A 244 -2.88 -0.93 -5.22
N LEU A 245 -3.99 -0.39 -4.76
CA LEU A 245 -4.31 1.03 -4.84
C LEU A 245 -4.30 1.64 -3.44
N ASP A 246 -3.55 2.72 -3.28
CA ASP A 246 -3.34 3.39 -2.01
C ASP A 246 -3.85 4.85 -2.06
N GLY A 247 -4.77 5.18 -1.16
CA GLY A 247 -5.46 6.45 -1.09
C GLY A 247 -4.89 7.44 -0.07
N VAL A 248 -3.69 7.22 0.48
CA VAL A 248 -3.16 8.05 1.60
C VAL A 248 -3.22 9.55 1.35
N TYR A 249 -2.90 9.97 0.12
CA TYR A 249 -2.96 11.35 -0.33
C TYR A 249 -4.10 11.64 -1.31
N CYS A 250 -4.90 10.64 -1.69
CA CYS A 250 -6.11 10.82 -2.49
C CYS A 250 -7.31 10.32 -1.67
N PRO A 251 -7.91 11.16 -0.80
CA PRO A 251 -9.03 10.73 0.02
C PRO A 251 -10.37 10.82 -0.72
N GLY A 252 -11.39 10.22 -0.13
CA GLY A 252 -12.79 10.40 -0.50
C GLY A 252 -13.23 9.78 -1.83
N GLU A 253 -14.22 10.43 -2.46
CA GLU A 253 -14.91 9.94 -3.67
C GLU A 253 -13.98 9.86 -4.90
N ASN A 254 -12.98 10.74 -4.98
CA ASN A 254 -12.03 10.73 -6.11
C ASN A 254 -11.25 9.41 -6.15
N PHE A 255 -10.83 8.88 -5.00
CA PHE A 255 -10.14 7.60 -4.93
C PHE A 255 -11.02 6.42 -5.36
N VAL A 256 -12.30 6.45 -4.99
CA VAL A 256 -13.27 5.44 -5.45
C VAL A 256 -13.38 5.48 -6.98
N LYS A 257 -13.57 6.67 -7.56
CA LYS A 257 -13.65 6.85 -9.03
C LYS A 257 -12.37 6.41 -9.74
N ILE A 258 -11.20 6.71 -9.19
CA ILE A 258 -9.93 6.25 -9.73
C ILE A 258 -9.88 4.71 -9.69
N THR A 259 -10.28 4.12 -8.56
CA THR A 259 -10.34 2.66 -8.41
C THR A 259 -11.27 2.01 -9.42
N GLU A 260 -12.42 2.61 -9.75
CA GLU A 260 -13.31 2.13 -10.81
C GLU A 260 -12.62 2.04 -12.18
N TYR A 261 -11.69 2.95 -12.52
CA TYR A 261 -10.93 2.85 -13.77
C TYR A 261 -10.00 1.64 -13.77
N PHE A 262 -9.36 1.33 -12.64
CA PHE A 262 -8.54 0.11 -12.52
C PHE A 262 -9.38 -1.17 -12.56
N VAL A 263 -10.57 -1.16 -11.97
CA VAL A 263 -11.53 -2.27 -12.10
C VAL A 263 -12.00 -2.44 -13.55
N LYS A 264 -12.33 -1.35 -14.24
CA LYS A 264 -12.67 -1.39 -15.68
C LYS A 264 -11.50 -1.95 -16.52
N ALA A 265 -10.27 -1.52 -16.23
CA ALA A 265 -9.08 -2.01 -16.90
C ALA A 265 -8.87 -3.52 -16.66
N ARG A 266 -8.98 -3.97 -15.40
CA ARG A 266 -8.94 -5.39 -15.03
C ARG A 266 -9.94 -6.21 -15.86
N ASP A 267 -11.20 -5.80 -15.86
CA ASP A 267 -12.27 -6.53 -16.54
C ASP A 267 -12.06 -6.58 -18.06
N LEU A 268 -11.52 -5.50 -18.66
CA LEU A 268 -11.16 -5.47 -20.08
C LEU A 268 -9.95 -6.34 -20.40
N ILE A 269 -8.93 -6.36 -19.53
CA ILE A 269 -7.74 -7.22 -19.68
C ILE A 269 -8.17 -8.69 -19.64
N GLN A 270 -9.02 -9.07 -18.68
CA GLN A 270 -9.51 -10.43 -18.55
C GLN A 270 -10.37 -10.88 -19.74
N LYS A 271 -11.05 -9.95 -20.41
CA LYS A 271 -11.80 -10.18 -21.67
C LYS A 271 -10.90 -10.17 -22.92
N GLY A 272 -9.64 -9.77 -22.80
CA GLY A 272 -8.72 -9.60 -23.93
C GLY A 272 -9.07 -8.41 -24.83
N THR A 273 -9.77 -7.41 -24.30
CA THR A 273 -10.25 -6.23 -25.05
C THR A 273 -9.63 -4.92 -24.58
N PHE A 274 -8.71 -4.95 -23.61
CA PHE A 274 -8.02 -3.74 -23.15
C PHE A 274 -6.95 -3.31 -24.16
N THR A 275 -7.01 -2.05 -24.59
CA THR A 275 -6.06 -1.48 -25.55
C THR A 275 -5.24 -0.35 -24.93
N GLN A 276 -4.11 -0.04 -25.56
CA GLN A 276 -3.27 1.09 -25.12
C GLN A 276 -4.01 2.43 -25.19
N ASP A 277 -4.87 2.64 -26.21
CA ASP A 277 -5.69 3.85 -26.31
C ASP A 277 -6.67 3.98 -25.13
N GLN A 278 -7.28 2.87 -24.70
CA GLN A 278 -8.13 2.87 -23.50
C GLN A 278 -7.32 3.18 -22.24
N ALA A 279 -6.10 2.64 -22.14
CA ALA A 279 -5.21 2.92 -21.02
C ALA A 279 -4.87 4.42 -20.92
N TYR A 280 -4.56 5.07 -22.04
CA TYR A 280 -4.32 6.52 -22.08
C TYR A 280 -5.58 7.33 -21.74
N LEU A 281 -6.75 6.95 -22.26
CA LEU A 281 -8.01 7.62 -21.90
C LEU A 281 -8.31 7.51 -20.40
N PHE A 282 -8.06 6.35 -19.79
CA PHE A 282 -8.24 6.17 -18.36
C PHE A 282 -7.20 6.95 -17.55
N ASP A 283 -5.94 7.01 -17.99
CA ASP A 283 -4.90 7.86 -17.37
C ASP A 283 -5.28 9.34 -17.37
N GLU A 284 -5.83 9.85 -18.48
CA GLU A 284 -6.31 11.24 -18.56
C GLU A 284 -7.43 11.54 -17.56
N GLU A 285 -8.39 10.63 -17.37
CA GLU A 285 -9.45 10.79 -16.38
C GLU A 285 -8.92 10.69 -14.94
N ILE A 286 -7.99 9.78 -14.68
CA ILE A 286 -7.33 9.65 -13.37
C ILE A 286 -6.59 10.94 -13.01
N ARG A 287 -5.87 11.55 -13.96
CA ARG A 287 -5.16 12.82 -13.73
C ARG A 287 -6.09 13.98 -13.37
N LYS A 288 -7.33 14.00 -13.86
CA LYS A 288 -8.35 15.01 -13.50
C LYS A 288 -8.86 14.82 -12.07
N LEU A 289 -8.86 13.59 -11.57
CA LEU A 289 -9.35 13.22 -10.23
C LEU A 289 -8.25 13.30 -9.16
N HIS A 290 -6.97 13.16 -9.56
CA HIS A 290 -5.83 13.19 -8.66
C HIS A 290 -5.64 14.59 -8.02
N PRO A 291 -5.17 14.67 -6.76
CA PRO A 291 -4.90 15.94 -6.09
C PRO A 291 -3.94 16.83 -6.89
N ALA A 292 -4.31 18.10 -7.08
CA ALA A 292 -3.53 19.03 -7.89
C ALA A 292 -2.18 19.45 -7.27
N ASN A 293 -1.98 19.22 -5.97
CA ASN A 293 -0.74 19.49 -5.24
C ASN A 293 0.27 18.34 -5.33
N ARG A 294 -0.09 17.20 -5.93
CA ARG A 294 0.80 16.05 -6.12
C ARG A 294 0.91 15.69 -7.61
N GLY A 295 2.10 15.27 -8.03
CA GLY A 295 2.31 14.79 -9.39
C GLY A 295 1.96 13.33 -9.57
N LEU A 296 1.76 12.91 -10.83
CA LEU A 296 1.55 11.50 -11.21
C LEU A 296 2.52 11.06 -12.29
N ASP A 297 3.24 9.97 -12.02
CA ASP A 297 4.13 9.30 -12.97
C ASP A 297 4.17 7.77 -12.74
N THR A 298 5.13 7.10 -13.37
CA THR A 298 5.38 5.65 -13.24
C THR A 298 6.51 5.36 -12.25
N GLY A 299 6.97 6.34 -11.48
CA GLY A 299 8.10 6.23 -10.56
C GLY A 299 9.34 5.67 -11.25
N PHE A 300 9.93 4.63 -10.64
CA PHE A 300 11.18 4.01 -11.11
C PHE A 300 10.93 2.99 -12.23
N TYR A 301 9.68 2.70 -12.57
CA TYR A 301 9.32 1.63 -13.49
C TYR A 301 9.98 1.78 -14.88
N ASP A 302 10.00 3.00 -15.40
CA ASP A 302 10.59 3.34 -16.70
C ASP A 302 12.07 3.72 -16.61
N TYR A 303 12.71 3.58 -15.44
CA TYR A 303 14.13 3.92 -15.29
C TYR A 303 15.01 2.79 -15.82
N GLU A 304 16.16 3.16 -16.37
CA GLU A 304 17.22 2.18 -16.67
C GLU A 304 17.80 1.66 -15.34
N PRO A 305 18.04 0.33 -15.20
CA PRO A 305 18.60 -0.25 -13.97
C PRO A 305 19.83 0.48 -13.43
N ASP A 306 20.75 0.88 -14.32
CA ASP A 306 21.99 1.56 -13.94
C ASP A 306 21.79 2.97 -13.35
N ARG A 307 20.59 3.56 -13.45
CA ARG A 307 20.24 4.83 -12.81
C ARG A 307 19.78 4.68 -11.37
N VAL A 308 19.34 3.49 -10.98
CA VAL A 308 18.88 3.17 -9.62
C VAL A 308 20.07 2.53 -8.90
N LYS A 309 20.79 3.33 -8.10
CA LYS A 309 22.00 2.90 -7.37
C LYS A 309 21.86 3.01 -5.87
#